data_AF-A0A962X1D4-F1
#
_entry.id   AF-A0A962X1D4-F1
#
_cell.length_a   1.000
_cell.length_b   1.000
_cell.length_c   1.000
_cell.angle_alpha   90.00
_cell.angle_beta   90.00
_cell.angle_gamma   90.00
#
_symmetry.space_group_name_H-M   'P 1'
#
loop_
_entity.id
_entity.type
_entity.pdbx_description
1 polymer ?
#
loop_
_entity_poly.entity_id
_entity_poly.type
_entity_poly.pdbx_seq_one_letter_code
_entity_poly.pdbx_strand_id
1 'polypeptide(L)'
;MRAILAKELRQLFHSPLAWGVLAALQLILAWLFMLQLEQFLQIQQRLTTLQSTLGVTALVIAPLIDSAATVALLMTPLLTMNSFSREYQQGTIDLLLAAPISSAAIVGGKFLALLLVLVCAWLLVAAMPLSLLVGTWPDIGTLIASLLALALALAGYAAIGLWASSLTTQPAIAAVISYAVLLLLSTLNLTAGAAPDSPLLVLSLSFHLQRMLGGLVGSGDLIYFALLVATPLLLTVMRLRRLRGGG
;
A
#
# COMPACT_ATOMS: atom_id res chain seq x y z
N MET A 1 5.90 22.07 7.37
CA MET A 1 5.19 20.79 7.17
C MET A 1 3.76 20.99 6.64
N ARG A 2 2.85 21.66 7.38
CA ARG A 2 1.45 21.91 6.94
C ARG A 2 1.32 22.57 5.55
N ALA A 3 2.15 23.57 5.24
CA ALA A 3 2.12 24.23 3.93
C ALA A 3 2.50 23.29 2.77
N ILE A 4 3.47 22.39 2.99
CA ILE A 4 3.88 21.39 1.99
C ILE A 4 2.76 20.37 1.80
N LEU A 5 2.20 19.86 2.89
CA LEU A 5 1.06 18.95 2.85
C LEU A 5 -0.10 19.52 2.02
N ALA A 6 -0.51 20.76 2.31
CA ALA A 6 -1.63 21.40 1.60
C ALA A 6 -1.34 21.61 0.10
N LYS A 7 -0.10 21.99 -0.25
CA LYS A 7 0.34 22.12 -1.64
C LYS A 7 0.28 20.78 -2.37
N GLU A 8 0.90 19.75 -1.80
CA GLU A 8 0.98 18.40 -2.39
C GLU A 8 -0.41 17.76 -2.53
N LEU A 9 -1.25 17.91 -1.50
CA LEU A 9 -2.61 17.39 -1.53
C LEU A 9 -3.43 18.05 -2.62
N ARG A 10 -3.34 19.38 -2.77
CA ARG A 10 -3.99 20.11 -3.88
C ARG A 10 -3.47 19.61 -5.23
N GLN A 11 -2.16 19.42 -5.37
CA GLN A 11 -1.57 18.93 -6.61
C GLN A 11 -2.02 17.51 -6.96
N LEU A 12 -2.13 16.61 -5.97
CA LEU A 12 -2.61 15.24 -6.15
C LEU A 12 -4.10 15.20 -6.50
N PHE A 13 -4.95 15.95 -5.78
CA PHE A 13 -6.39 16.00 -6.06
C PHE A 13 -6.74 16.71 -7.36
N HIS A 14 -5.90 17.60 -7.89
CA HIS A 14 -6.10 18.17 -9.22
C HIS A 14 -5.43 17.36 -10.34
N SER A 15 -4.76 16.24 -10.03
CA SER A 15 -4.13 15.40 -11.03
C SER A 15 -5.14 14.42 -11.65
N PRO A 16 -5.41 14.49 -12.97
CA PRO A 16 -6.31 13.54 -13.64
C PRO A 16 -5.84 12.09 -13.52
N LEU A 17 -4.52 11.88 -13.44
CA LEU A 17 -3.91 10.57 -13.30
C LEU A 17 -4.25 9.94 -11.94
N ALA A 18 -4.22 10.71 -10.85
CA ALA A 18 -4.53 10.18 -9.52
C ALA A 18 -5.98 9.66 -9.46
N TRP A 19 -6.93 10.43 -9.99
CA TRP A 19 -8.32 10.00 -10.10
C TRP A 19 -8.50 8.81 -11.03
N GLY A 20 -7.81 8.80 -12.18
CA GLY A 20 -7.85 7.66 -13.11
C GLY A 20 -7.35 6.36 -12.48
N VAL A 21 -6.24 6.43 -11.73
CA VAL A 21 -5.69 5.27 -11.01
C VAL A 21 -6.62 4.81 -9.89
N LEU A 22 -7.17 5.74 -9.09
CA LEU A 22 -8.14 5.40 -8.04
C LEU A 22 -9.41 4.77 -8.61
N ALA A 23 -9.94 5.32 -9.70
CA ALA A 23 -11.12 4.79 -10.37
C ALA A 23 -10.85 3.40 -10.95
N ALA A 24 -9.73 3.20 -11.64
CA ALA A 24 -9.34 1.90 -12.17
C ALA A 24 -9.15 0.86 -11.06
N LEU A 25 -8.46 1.23 -9.97
CA LEU A 25 -8.30 0.38 -8.80
C LEU A 25 -9.66 -0.03 -8.23
N GLN A 26 -10.57 0.92 -8.03
CA GLN A 26 -11.89 0.64 -7.48
C GLN A 26 -12.75 -0.22 -8.41
N LEU A 27 -12.70 0.00 -9.72
CA LEU A 27 -13.45 -0.79 -10.70
C LEU A 27 -12.95 -2.24 -10.73
N ILE A 28 -11.63 -2.44 -10.75
CA ILE A 28 -11.04 -3.78 -10.71
C ILE A 28 -11.44 -4.49 -9.41
N LEU A 29 -11.38 -3.82 -8.27
CA LEU A 29 -11.75 -4.41 -6.99
C LEU A 29 -13.24 -4.69 -6.87
N ALA A 30 -14.10 -3.82 -7.40
CA ALA A 30 -15.54 -4.05 -7.42
C ALA A 30 -15.89 -5.27 -8.28
N TRP A 31 -15.23 -5.43 -9.43
CA TRP A 31 -15.37 -6.62 -10.28
C TRP A 31 -14.91 -7.89 -9.55
N LEU A 32 -13.72 -7.87 -8.94
CA LEU A 32 -13.19 -9.01 -8.19
C LEU A 32 -14.07 -9.36 -6.99
N PHE A 33 -14.61 -8.36 -6.29
CA PHE A 33 -15.54 -8.55 -5.19
C PHE A 33 -16.82 -9.28 -5.65
N MET A 34 -17.42 -8.84 -6.75
CA MET A 34 -18.61 -9.50 -7.32
C MET A 34 -18.32 -10.95 -7.70
N LEU A 35 -17.14 -11.20 -8.29
CA LEU A 35 -16.71 -12.55 -8.65
C LEU A 35 -16.53 -13.43 -7.41
N GLN A 36 -15.91 -12.92 -6.35
CA GLN A 36 -15.76 -13.64 -5.08
C GLN A 36 -17.10 -13.89 -4.38
N LEU A 37 -18.02 -12.93 -4.45
CA LEU A 37 -19.36 -13.06 -3.90
C LEU A 37 -20.16 -14.14 -4.63
N GLU A 38 -20.11 -14.16 -5.96
CA GLU A 38 -20.77 -15.20 -6.77
C GLU A 38 -20.21 -16.59 -6.45
N GLN A 39 -18.89 -16.72 -6.37
CA GLN A 39 -18.23 -17.96 -5.95
C GLN A 39 -18.69 -18.40 -4.55
N PHE A 40 -18.75 -17.46 -3.61
CA PHE A 40 -19.24 -17.74 -2.26
C PHE A 40 -20.68 -18.24 -2.27
N LEU A 41 -21.59 -17.61 -3.02
CA LEU A 41 -23.00 -18.03 -3.09
C LEU A 41 -23.16 -19.42 -3.71
N GLN A 42 -22.37 -19.77 -4.74
CA GLN A 42 -22.37 -21.11 -5.33
C GLN A 42 -21.85 -22.18 -4.36
N ILE A 43 -20.81 -21.84 -3.59
CA ILE A 43 -20.19 -22.75 -2.62
C ILE A 43 -21.06 -22.87 -1.36
N GLN A 44 -21.73 -21.81 -0.92
CA GLN A 44 -22.60 -21.79 0.26
C GLN A 44 -23.71 -22.84 0.17
N GLN A 45 -24.29 -23.04 -1.02
CA GLN A 45 -25.27 -24.11 -1.27
C GLN A 45 -24.70 -25.52 -1.04
N ARG A 46 -23.39 -25.69 -1.16
CA ARG A 46 -22.66 -26.96 -0.92
C ARG A 46 -22.06 -27.05 0.49
N LEU A 47 -21.85 -25.94 1.19
CA LEU A 47 -21.28 -25.94 2.56
C LEU A 47 -22.35 -26.13 3.63
N THR A 48 -23.59 -25.69 3.39
CA THR A 48 -24.74 -25.96 4.28
C THR A 48 -25.01 -27.46 4.44
N THR A 49 -24.63 -28.28 3.46
CA THR A 49 -24.75 -29.74 3.53
C THR A 49 -23.58 -30.41 4.27
N LEU A 50 -22.46 -29.71 4.49
CA LEU A 50 -21.23 -30.25 5.08
C LEU A 50 -20.90 -29.74 6.50
N GLN A 51 -21.77 -28.90 7.11
CA GLN A 51 -21.56 -28.31 8.45
C GLN A 51 -20.18 -27.64 8.65
N SER A 52 -19.58 -27.12 7.58
CA SER A 52 -18.26 -26.49 7.64
C SER A 52 -18.35 -25.05 8.17
N THR A 53 -17.39 -24.66 9.02
CA THR A 53 -17.26 -23.33 9.62
C THR A 53 -16.61 -22.28 8.70
N LEU A 54 -16.37 -22.57 7.42
CA LEU A 54 -15.84 -21.57 6.48
C LEU A 54 -16.87 -20.46 6.25
N GLY A 55 -16.64 -19.32 6.91
CA GLY A 55 -17.47 -18.14 6.82
C GLY A 55 -17.09 -17.22 5.66
N VAL A 56 -17.96 -16.23 5.43
CA VAL A 56 -17.80 -15.12 4.48
C VAL A 56 -16.46 -14.40 4.66
N THR A 57 -15.94 -14.35 5.88
CA THR A 57 -14.65 -13.72 6.18
C THR A 57 -13.48 -14.39 5.47
N ALA A 58 -13.41 -15.72 5.46
CA ALA A 58 -12.29 -16.45 4.86
C ALA A 58 -12.42 -16.55 3.33
N LEU A 59 -13.65 -16.58 2.81
CA LEU A 59 -13.92 -16.84 1.40
C LEU A 59 -14.13 -15.57 0.57
N VAL A 60 -14.49 -14.45 1.19
CA VAL A 60 -14.75 -13.18 0.50
C VAL A 60 -13.87 -12.06 1.04
N ILE A 61 -13.86 -11.84 2.36
CA ILE A 61 -13.16 -10.68 2.93
C ILE A 61 -11.64 -10.81 2.78
N ALA A 62 -11.04 -11.91 3.22
CA ALA A 62 -9.58 -12.07 3.14
C ALA A 62 -9.07 -12.06 1.69
N PRO A 63 -9.70 -12.77 0.73
CA PRO A 63 -9.31 -12.71 -0.69
C PRO A 63 -9.52 -11.34 -1.33
N LEU A 64 -10.57 -10.60 -0.93
CA LEU A 64 -10.78 -9.23 -1.39
C LEU A 64 -9.64 -8.32 -0.96
N ILE A 65 -9.26 -8.37 0.32
CA ILE A 65 -8.20 -7.52 0.86
C ILE A 65 -6.83 -7.92 0.28
N ASP A 66 -6.57 -9.21 0.07
CA ASP A 66 -5.36 -9.68 -0.62
C ASP A 66 -5.29 -9.16 -2.06
N SER A 67 -6.41 -9.22 -2.78
CA SER A 67 -6.54 -8.66 -4.13
C SER A 67 -6.33 -7.14 -4.11
N ALA A 68 -6.89 -6.43 -3.12
CA ALA A 68 -6.70 -5.00 -2.94
C ALA A 68 -5.23 -4.65 -2.71
N ALA A 69 -4.53 -5.40 -1.86
CA ALA A 69 -3.10 -5.21 -1.62
C ALA A 69 -2.28 -5.46 -2.90
N THR A 70 -2.62 -6.47 -3.69
CA THR A 70 -1.94 -6.81 -4.94
C THR A 70 -2.15 -5.76 -6.02
N VAL A 71 -3.39 -5.31 -6.23
CA VAL A 71 -3.70 -4.24 -7.19
C VAL A 71 -3.07 -2.92 -6.75
N ALA A 72 -3.12 -2.60 -5.46
CA ALA A 72 -2.47 -1.41 -4.92
C ALA A 72 -0.94 -1.46 -5.06
N LEU A 73 -0.31 -2.64 -4.96
CA LEU A 73 1.12 -2.81 -5.19
C LEU A 73 1.52 -2.36 -6.59
N LEU A 74 0.71 -2.66 -7.60
CA LEU A 74 0.93 -2.22 -8.98
C LEU A 74 0.63 -0.73 -9.18
N MET A 75 -0.43 -0.22 -8.56
CA MET A 75 -0.93 1.14 -8.76
C MET A 75 -0.16 2.21 -7.96
N THR A 76 0.36 1.87 -6.78
CA THR A 76 1.06 2.83 -5.91
C THR A 76 2.30 3.45 -6.57
N PRO A 77 3.18 2.68 -7.26
CA PRO A 77 4.27 3.21 -8.09
C PRO A 77 3.85 4.35 -9.02
N LEU A 78 2.69 4.22 -9.69
CA LEU A 78 2.16 5.22 -10.61
C LEU A 78 1.66 6.49 -9.90
N LEU A 79 1.16 6.36 -8.68
CA LEU A 79 0.77 7.50 -7.84
C LEU A 79 2.00 8.23 -7.29
N THR A 80 3.02 7.49 -6.87
CA THR A 80 4.20 8.05 -6.20
C THR A 80 5.27 8.57 -7.16
N MET A 81 5.27 8.10 -8.41
CA MET A 81 6.38 8.38 -9.34
C MET A 81 6.67 9.87 -9.48
N ASN A 82 5.64 10.72 -9.52
CA ASN A 82 5.75 12.17 -9.75
C ASN A 82 6.19 12.97 -8.50
N SER A 83 6.38 12.34 -7.34
CA SER A 83 6.55 13.07 -6.08
C SER A 83 7.83 13.91 -6.02
N PHE A 84 8.99 13.31 -6.32
CA PHE A 84 10.29 13.99 -6.41
C PHE A 84 10.82 14.05 -7.83
N SER A 85 10.62 12.99 -8.63
CA SER A 85 11.13 12.94 -10.02
C SER A 85 10.68 14.15 -10.86
N ARG A 86 9.45 14.63 -10.66
CA ARG A 86 8.93 15.80 -11.35
C ARG A 86 9.60 17.10 -10.90
N GLU A 87 9.93 17.23 -9.62
CA GLU A 87 10.65 18.41 -9.10
C GLU A 87 12.09 18.45 -9.62
N TYR A 88 12.73 17.28 -9.71
CA TYR A 88 14.04 17.15 -10.36
C TYR A 88 13.97 17.50 -11.85
N GLN A 89 12.98 16.97 -12.56
CA GLN A 89 12.80 17.23 -14.00
C GLN A 89 12.53 18.71 -14.29
N GLN A 90 11.82 19.40 -13.41
CA GLN A 90 11.48 20.81 -13.55
C GLN A 90 12.55 21.77 -12.97
N GLY A 91 13.63 21.25 -12.37
CA GLY A 91 14.64 22.07 -11.69
C GLY A 91 14.11 22.82 -10.46
N THR A 92 12.90 22.50 -9.98
CA THR A 92 12.29 23.17 -8.81
C THR A 92 12.78 22.57 -7.49
N ILE A 93 13.53 21.47 -7.54
CA ILE A 93 14.13 20.86 -6.36
C ILE A 93 15.11 21.79 -5.65
N ASP A 94 15.87 22.61 -6.38
CA ASP A 94 16.86 23.51 -5.78
C ASP A 94 16.18 24.62 -4.97
N LEU A 95 15.06 25.14 -5.48
CA LEU A 95 14.22 26.09 -4.76
C LEU A 95 13.63 25.47 -3.49
N LEU A 96 13.25 24.19 -3.54
CA LEU A 96 12.71 23.46 -2.40
C LEU A 96 13.78 23.19 -1.32
N LEU A 97 15.02 22.88 -1.74
CA LEU A 97 16.15 22.64 -0.85
C LEU A 97 16.73 23.93 -0.25
N ALA A 98 16.68 25.03 -0.99
CA ALA A 98 17.06 26.36 -0.52
C ALA A 98 16.10 26.91 0.53
N ALA A 99 14.85 26.44 0.56
CA ALA A 99 13.88 26.86 1.57
C ALA A 99 14.38 26.54 3.00
N PRO A 100 14.05 27.37 4.01
CA PRO A 100 14.41 27.17 5.41
C PRO A 100 13.54 26.08 6.08
N ILE A 101 13.34 24.96 5.38
CA ILE A 101 12.54 23.83 5.81
C ILE A 101 13.46 22.62 5.94
N SER A 102 13.26 21.81 6.99
CA SER A 102 14.05 20.59 7.18
C SER A 102 13.69 19.54 6.12
N SER A 103 14.69 18.78 5.64
CA SER A 103 14.47 17.68 4.69
C SER A 103 13.47 16.65 5.20
N ALA A 104 13.44 16.42 6.52
CA ALA A 104 12.47 15.55 7.17
C ALA A 104 11.03 16.08 7.06
N ALA A 105 10.82 17.40 7.20
CA ALA A 105 9.50 17.99 7.04
C ALA A 105 9.01 18.00 5.59
N ILE A 106 9.93 18.03 4.60
CA ILE A 106 9.60 17.89 3.18
C ILE A 106 9.11 16.46 2.90
N VAL A 107 9.92 15.46 3.27
CA VAL A 107 9.59 14.04 3.06
C VAL A 107 8.30 13.66 3.79
N GLY A 108 8.18 14.05 5.07
CA GLY A 108 6.98 13.77 5.85
C GLY A 108 5.72 14.44 5.30
N GLY A 109 5.83 15.65 4.74
CA GLY A 109 4.72 16.34 4.09
C GLY A 109 4.23 15.62 2.82
N LYS A 110 5.16 15.21 1.95
CA LYS A 110 4.86 14.45 0.73
C LYS A 110 4.29 13.06 1.05
N PHE A 111 4.89 12.36 2.01
CA PHE A 111 4.39 11.06 2.46
C PHE A 111 2.97 11.14 3.01
N LEU A 112 2.68 12.12 3.88
CA LEU A 112 1.35 12.28 4.45
C LEU A 112 0.30 12.67 3.40
N ALA A 113 0.67 13.46 2.38
CA ALA A 113 -0.22 13.77 1.26
C ALA A 113 -0.59 12.52 0.46
N LEU A 114 0.39 11.67 0.15
CA LEU A 114 0.17 10.38 -0.52
C LEU A 114 -0.68 9.44 0.33
N LEU A 115 -0.39 9.37 1.63
CA LEU A 115 -1.17 8.55 2.57
C LEU A 115 -2.63 8.94 2.59
N LEU A 116 -2.95 10.25 2.61
CA LEU A 116 -4.34 10.70 2.62
C LEU A 116 -5.11 10.27 1.37
N VAL A 117 -4.48 10.30 0.19
CA VAL A 117 -5.08 9.80 -1.06
C VAL A 117 -5.31 8.29 -0.98
N LEU A 118 -4.34 7.53 -0.45
CA LEU A 118 -4.46 6.08 -0.27
C LEU A 118 -5.49 5.71 0.81
N VAL A 119 -5.68 6.54 1.83
CA VAL A 119 -6.74 6.37 2.84
C VAL A 119 -8.11 6.50 2.20
N CYS A 120 -8.31 7.41 1.24
CA CYS A 120 -9.56 7.46 0.47
C CYS A 120 -9.82 6.15 -0.28
N ALA A 121 -8.79 5.57 -0.93
CA ALA A 121 -8.91 4.26 -1.57
C ALA A 121 -9.22 3.15 -0.56
N TRP A 122 -8.51 3.14 0.57
CA TRP A 122 -8.71 2.18 1.65
C TRP A 122 -10.13 2.23 2.22
N LEU A 123 -10.69 3.43 2.43
CA LEU A 123 -12.08 3.59 2.90
C LEU A 123 -13.09 3.00 1.93
N LEU A 124 -12.88 3.17 0.62
CA LEU A 124 -13.74 2.58 -0.41
C LEU A 124 -13.63 1.06 -0.45
N VAL A 125 -12.43 0.52 -0.24
CA VAL A 125 -12.23 -0.94 -0.10
C VAL A 125 -12.89 -1.44 1.17
N ALA A 126 -12.76 -0.73 2.29
CA ALA A 126 -13.38 -1.08 3.57
C ALA A 126 -14.90 -1.03 3.53
N ALA A 127 -15.50 -0.16 2.71
CA ALA A 127 -16.94 -0.10 2.51
C ALA A 127 -17.51 -1.39 1.90
N MET A 128 -16.75 -2.11 1.08
CA MET A 128 -17.20 -3.37 0.45
C MET A 128 -17.50 -4.48 1.48
N PRO A 129 -16.58 -4.92 2.35
CA PRO A 129 -16.89 -5.91 3.36
C PRO A 129 -17.88 -5.37 4.40
N LEU A 130 -17.90 -4.06 4.66
CA LEU A 130 -18.91 -3.46 5.54
C LEU A 130 -20.34 -3.62 5.00
N SER A 131 -20.52 -3.61 3.68
CA SER A 131 -21.83 -3.88 3.07
C SER A 131 -22.33 -5.31 3.34
N LEU A 132 -21.43 -6.27 3.56
CA LEU A 132 -21.78 -7.66 3.85
C LEU A 132 -22.27 -7.87 5.28
N LEU A 133 -21.98 -6.94 6.22
CA LEU A 133 -22.48 -7.02 7.60
C LEU A 133 -24.01 -6.90 7.68
N VAL A 134 -24.66 -6.40 6.62
CA VAL A 134 -26.13 -6.31 6.56
C VAL A 134 -26.77 -7.70 6.38
N GLY A 135 -26.08 -8.63 5.72
CA GLY A 135 -26.61 -9.96 5.40
C GLY A 135 -25.89 -11.13 6.07
N THR A 136 -24.72 -10.89 6.69
CA THR A 136 -23.85 -11.96 7.20
C THR A 136 -23.15 -11.52 8.50
N TRP A 137 -22.70 -12.49 9.30
CA TRP A 137 -21.97 -12.26 10.55
C TRP A 137 -20.48 -12.61 10.35
N PRO A 138 -19.67 -11.71 9.79
CA PRO A 138 -18.24 -11.95 9.66
C PRO A 138 -17.55 -11.90 11.03
N ASP A 139 -16.44 -12.63 11.14
CA ASP A 139 -15.52 -12.46 12.26
C ASP A 139 -14.91 -11.05 12.24
N ILE A 140 -15.33 -10.23 13.20
CA ILE A 140 -14.92 -8.82 13.36
C ILE A 140 -13.42 -8.73 13.65
N GLY A 141 -12.85 -9.70 14.38
CA GLY A 141 -11.42 -9.71 14.71
C GLY A 141 -10.58 -9.81 13.44
N THR A 142 -10.90 -10.78 12.59
CA THR A 142 -10.24 -10.97 11.29
C THR A 142 -10.52 -9.81 10.32
N LEU A 143 -11.71 -9.22 10.34
CA LEU A 143 -12.01 -8.02 9.54
C LEU A 143 -11.12 -6.82 9.93
N ILE A 144 -10.99 -6.53 11.22
CA ILE A 144 -10.15 -5.41 11.69
C ILE A 144 -8.67 -5.71 11.38
N ALA A 145 -8.22 -6.95 11.61
CA ALA A 145 -6.86 -7.38 11.32
C ALA A 145 -6.51 -7.21 9.83
N SER A 146 -7.40 -7.65 8.94
CA SER A 146 -7.21 -7.55 7.49
C SER A 146 -7.23 -6.10 6.99
N LEU A 147 -8.15 -5.28 7.50
CA LEU A 147 -8.18 -3.84 7.20
C LEU A 147 -6.91 -3.11 7.67
N LEU A 148 -6.43 -3.45 8.87
CA LEU A 148 -5.16 -2.93 9.40
C LEU A 148 -3.97 -3.37 8.53
N ALA A 149 -3.95 -4.63 8.09
CA ALA A 149 -2.91 -5.17 7.21
C ALA A 149 -2.82 -4.37 5.91
N LEU A 150 -3.97 -4.08 5.28
CA LEU A 150 -4.03 -3.27 4.08
C LEU A 150 -3.53 -1.83 4.33
N ALA A 151 -3.95 -1.21 5.43
CA ALA A 151 -3.51 0.16 5.76
C ALA A 151 -1.99 0.25 5.93
N LEU A 152 -1.38 -0.72 6.62
CA LEU A 152 0.06 -0.82 6.81
C LEU A 152 0.80 -1.10 5.49
N ALA A 153 0.26 -1.99 4.66
CA ALA A 153 0.81 -2.28 3.34
C ALA A 153 0.81 -1.04 2.44
N LEU A 154 -0.30 -0.31 2.36
CA LEU A 154 -0.41 0.94 1.60
C LEU A 154 0.60 1.99 2.07
N ALA A 155 0.80 2.13 3.38
CA ALA A 155 1.82 3.01 3.94
C ALA A 155 3.24 2.60 3.51
N GLY A 156 3.55 1.30 3.56
CA GLY A 156 4.84 0.76 3.10
C GLY A 156 5.07 0.99 1.61
N TYR A 157 4.05 0.75 0.78
CA TYR A 157 4.10 0.97 -0.67
C TYR A 157 4.36 2.45 -1.00
N ALA A 158 3.68 3.36 -0.30
CA ALA A 158 3.88 4.80 -0.45
C ALA A 158 5.31 5.22 -0.06
N ALA A 159 5.85 4.67 1.04
CA ALA A 159 7.20 4.97 1.48
C ALA A 159 8.27 4.50 0.46
N ILE A 160 8.13 3.28 -0.05
CA ILE A 160 9.03 2.73 -1.08
C ILE A 160 8.93 3.53 -2.38
N GLY A 161 7.70 3.85 -2.80
CA GLY A 161 7.44 4.68 -3.98
C GLY A 161 8.06 6.07 -3.88
N LEU A 162 7.96 6.71 -2.71
CA LEU A 162 8.56 8.02 -2.45
C LEU A 162 10.08 7.97 -2.48
N TRP A 163 10.68 6.94 -1.89
CA TRP A 163 12.12 6.70 -1.94
C TRP A 163 12.61 6.47 -3.38
N ALA A 164 11.90 5.65 -4.15
CA ALA A 164 12.22 5.41 -5.55
C ALA A 164 12.09 6.67 -6.42
N SER A 165 11.07 7.49 -6.18
CA SER A 165 10.92 8.79 -6.83
C SER A 165 12.07 9.74 -6.53
N SER A 166 12.68 9.62 -5.34
CA SER A 166 13.87 10.40 -5.01
C SER A 166 15.09 9.98 -5.83
N LEU A 167 15.15 8.72 -6.31
CA LEU A 167 16.30 8.13 -7.00
C LEU A 167 16.60 8.68 -8.39
N THR A 168 15.59 9.21 -9.06
CA THR A 168 15.67 9.49 -10.50
C THR A 168 14.93 10.77 -10.87
N THR A 169 15.39 11.40 -11.94
CA THR A 169 14.77 12.54 -12.58
C THR A 169 13.61 12.12 -13.49
N GLN A 170 13.52 10.84 -13.86
CA GLN A 170 12.51 10.33 -14.79
C GLN A 170 11.38 9.59 -14.06
N PRO A 171 10.12 10.08 -14.12
CA PRO A 171 8.99 9.44 -13.43
C PRO A 171 8.79 7.96 -13.81
N ALA A 172 8.97 7.60 -15.09
CA ALA A 172 8.82 6.22 -15.54
C ALA A 172 9.82 5.28 -14.84
N ILE A 173 11.09 5.69 -14.72
CA ILE A 173 12.13 4.91 -14.02
C ILE A 173 11.79 4.80 -12.53
N ALA A 174 11.24 5.86 -11.92
CA ALA A 174 10.84 5.83 -10.51
C ALA A 174 9.76 4.77 -10.26
N ALA A 175 8.76 4.72 -11.14
CA ALA A 175 7.71 3.71 -11.08
C ALA A 175 8.29 2.30 -11.19
N VAL A 176 9.16 2.05 -12.17
CA VAL A 176 9.81 0.74 -12.37
C VAL A 176 10.62 0.30 -11.15
N ILE A 177 11.43 1.18 -10.57
CA ILE A 177 12.23 0.86 -9.38
C ILE A 177 11.33 0.51 -8.19
N SER A 178 10.32 1.33 -7.92
CA SER A 178 9.39 1.06 -6.82
C SER A 178 8.64 -0.25 -7.02
N TYR A 179 8.13 -0.51 -8.22
CA TYR A 179 7.44 -1.75 -8.55
C TYR A 179 8.35 -2.97 -8.40
N ALA A 180 9.59 -2.89 -8.89
CA ALA A 180 10.56 -3.98 -8.79
C ALA A 180 10.88 -4.33 -7.33
N VAL A 181 11.09 -3.32 -6.47
CA VAL A 181 11.34 -3.54 -5.03
C VAL A 181 10.12 -4.17 -4.35
N LEU A 182 8.92 -3.65 -4.65
CA LEU A 182 7.68 -4.18 -4.07
C LEU A 182 7.42 -5.62 -4.51
N LEU A 183 7.60 -5.93 -5.79
CA LEU A 183 7.47 -7.29 -6.32
C LEU A 183 8.50 -8.24 -5.71
N LEU A 184 9.74 -7.80 -5.55
CA LEU A 184 10.76 -8.63 -4.91
C LEU A 184 10.31 -9.00 -3.50
N LEU A 185 9.95 -8.00 -2.68
CA LEU A 185 9.50 -8.23 -1.29
C LEU A 185 8.24 -9.11 -1.19
N SER A 186 7.30 -8.99 -2.13
CA SER A 186 6.07 -9.81 -2.13
C SER A 186 6.32 -11.25 -2.58
N THR A 187 7.27 -11.50 -3.48
CA THR A 187 7.54 -12.84 -4.01
C THR A 187 8.54 -13.66 -3.18
N LEU A 188 9.20 -13.07 -2.18
CA LEU A 188 10.14 -13.78 -1.28
C LEU A 188 9.53 -15.02 -0.59
N ASN A 189 8.23 -15.04 -0.32
CA ASN A 189 7.58 -16.20 0.29
C ASN A 189 7.53 -17.40 -0.67
N LEU A 190 7.40 -17.16 -1.98
CA LEU A 190 7.30 -18.21 -2.99
C LEU A 190 8.60 -19.03 -3.09
N THR A 191 9.75 -18.40 -2.84
CA THR A 191 11.04 -19.07 -2.81
C THR A 191 11.31 -19.75 -1.47
N ALA A 192 10.73 -19.24 -0.38
CA ALA A 192 10.84 -19.81 0.95
C ALA A 192 9.98 -21.07 1.18
N GLY A 193 9.03 -21.38 0.29
CA GLY A 193 8.27 -22.65 0.32
C GLY A 193 9.14 -23.92 0.28
N ALA A 194 10.43 -23.80 -0.04
CA ALA A 194 11.42 -24.88 0.04
C ALA A 194 12.10 -25.02 1.43
N ALA A 195 11.96 -24.04 2.33
CA ALA A 195 12.59 -24.04 3.66
C ALA A 195 11.75 -23.21 4.67
N PRO A 196 10.90 -23.86 5.50
CA PRO A 196 9.99 -23.18 6.44
C PRO A 196 10.68 -22.35 7.54
N ASP A 197 11.96 -22.61 7.82
CA ASP A 197 12.78 -21.83 8.78
C ASP A 197 13.68 -20.79 8.11
N SER A 198 13.45 -20.48 6.83
CA SER A 198 14.30 -19.54 6.10
C SER A 198 14.21 -18.14 6.71
N PRO A 199 15.35 -17.48 7.00
CA PRO A 199 15.34 -16.08 7.46
C PRO A 199 14.74 -15.12 6.42
N LEU A 200 14.59 -15.57 5.16
CA LEU A 200 13.96 -14.80 4.09
C LEU A 200 12.44 -14.60 4.30
N LEU A 201 11.78 -15.46 5.08
CA LEU A 201 10.37 -15.31 5.44
C LEU A 201 10.12 -14.03 6.26
N VAL A 202 11.08 -13.65 7.12
CA VAL A 202 11.03 -12.43 7.94
C VAL A 202 11.08 -11.17 7.08
N LEU A 203 11.61 -11.25 5.86
CA LEU A 203 11.64 -10.12 4.93
C LEU A 203 10.45 -10.13 3.96
N SER A 204 9.64 -11.19 3.94
CA SER A 204 8.56 -11.30 2.96
C SER A 204 7.35 -10.46 3.36
N LEU A 205 6.97 -9.55 2.47
CA LEU A 205 5.77 -8.74 2.63
C LEU A 205 4.50 -9.60 2.63
N SER A 206 4.41 -10.55 1.70
CA SER A 206 3.24 -11.40 1.55
C SER A 206 3.05 -12.33 2.75
N PHE A 207 4.12 -12.79 3.38
CA PHE A 207 4.04 -13.64 4.57
C PHE A 207 3.34 -12.92 5.74
N HIS A 208 3.82 -11.72 6.09
CA HIS A 208 3.23 -10.92 7.17
C HIS A 208 1.81 -10.47 6.81
N LEU A 209 1.56 -10.12 5.54
CA LEU A 209 0.24 -9.76 5.06
C LEU A 209 -0.75 -10.93 5.22
N GLN A 210 -0.43 -12.12 4.71
CA GLN A 210 -1.30 -13.30 4.77
C GLN A 210 -1.61 -13.74 6.21
N ARG A 211 -0.64 -13.65 7.12
CA ARG A 211 -0.87 -13.93 8.55
C ARG A 211 -1.90 -12.98 9.16
N MET A 212 -1.78 -11.68 8.89
CA MET A 212 -2.75 -10.69 9.36
C MET A 212 -4.12 -10.84 8.69
N LEU A 213 -4.16 -11.20 7.40
CA LEU A 213 -5.42 -11.51 6.69
C LEU A 213 -6.15 -12.70 7.31
N GLY A 214 -5.41 -13.68 7.85
CA GLY A 214 -5.94 -14.80 8.63
C GLY A 214 -6.33 -14.45 10.07
N GLY A 215 -6.28 -13.18 10.47
CA GLY A 215 -6.64 -12.72 11.81
C GLY A 215 -5.50 -12.78 12.84
N LEU A 216 -4.31 -13.24 12.45
CA LEU A 216 -3.15 -13.34 13.33
C LEU A 216 -2.28 -12.09 13.22
N VAL A 217 -2.52 -11.13 14.12
CA VAL A 217 -1.69 -9.91 14.22
C VAL A 217 -0.66 -10.10 15.34
N GLY A 218 0.58 -10.41 14.97
CA GLY A 218 1.71 -10.48 15.89
C GLY A 218 2.45 -9.15 16.03
N SER A 219 3.22 -9.00 17.10
CA SER A 219 4.15 -7.87 17.26
C SER A 219 5.22 -7.84 16.16
N GLY A 220 5.66 -9.02 15.69
CA GLY A 220 6.60 -9.13 14.57
C GLY A 220 6.08 -8.52 13.28
N ASP A 221 4.79 -8.70 12.97
CA ASP A 221 4.16 -8.14 11.76
C ASP A 221 4.10 -6.61 11.83
N LEU A 222 3.73 -6.06 13.00
CA LEU A 222 3.73 -4.61 13.21
C LEU A 222 5.12 -4.00 13.11
N ILE A 223 6.14 -4.66 13.68
CA ILE A 223 7.54 -4.22 13.60
C ILE A 223 8.01 -4.26 12.14
N TYR A 224 7.70 -5.32 11.41
CA TYR A 224 8.03 -5.45 9.99
C TYR A 224 7.46 -4.28 9.18
N PHE A 225 6.16 -4.00 9.29
CA PHE A 225 5.54 -2.89 8.56
C PHE A 225 6.06 -1.52 9.02
N ALA A 226 6.35 -1.34 10.31
CA ALA A 226 6.97 -0.12 10.80
C ALA A 226 8.35 0.11 10.17
N LEU A 227 9.18 -0.94 10.06
CA LEU A 227 10.48 -0.87 9.38
C LEU A 227 10.33 -0.66 7.87
N LEU A 228 9.34 -1.29 7.24
CA LEU A 228 9.03 -1.12 5.83
C LEU A 228 8.67 0.33 5.48
N VAL A 229 8.05 1.07 6.42
CA VAL A 229 7.76 2.50 6.27
C VAL A 229 8.96 3.37 6.67
N ALA A 230 9.58 3.09 7.81
CA ALA A 230 10.63 3.94 8.37
C ALA A 230 11.90 3.92 7.50
N THR A 231 12.31 2.75 7.01
CA THR A 231 13.58 2.60 6.28
C THR A 231 13.61 3.41 4.97
N PRO A 232 12.62 3.36 4.06
CA PRO A 232 12.68 4.13 2.82
C PRO A 232 12.53 5.63 3.08
N LEU A 233 11.73 6.04 4.07
CA LEU A 233 11.60 7.45 4.46
C LEU A 233 12.92 8.01 4.97
N LEU A 234 13.62 7.27 5.86
CA LEU A 234 14.94 7.66 6.36
C LEU A 234 15.96 7.77 5.22
N LEU A 235 16.01 6.79 4.32
CA LEU A 235 16.88 6.83 3.14
C LEU A 235 16.59 8.06 2.26
N THR A 236 15.32 8.41 2.10
CA THR A 236 14.90 9.61 1.35
C THR A 236 15.38 10.89 2.04
N VAL A 237 15.22 11.00 3.36
CA VAL A 237 15.70 12.15 4.14
C VAL A 237 17.22 12.27 4.05
N MET A 238 17.96 11.17 4.22
CA MET A 238 19.42 11.14 4.11
C MET A 238 19.89 11.60 2.73
N ARG A 239 19.20 11.16 1.67
CA ARG A 239 19.49 11.60 0.30
C ARG A 239 19.33 13.11 0.14
N LEU A 240 18.19 13.66 0.56
CA LEU A 240 17.94 15.11 0.46
C LEU A 240 18.94 15.93 1.27
N ARG A 241 19.35 15.43 2.44
CA ARG A 241 20.40 16.08 3.25
C ARG A 241 21.74 16.14 2.53
N ARG A 242 22.14 15.06 1.85
CA ARG A 242 23.38 15.01 1.06
C ARG A 242 23.35 16.01 -0.09
N LEU A 243 22.22 16.13 -0.80
CA LEU A 243 22.06 17.11 -1.88
C LEU A 243 22.16 18.55 -1.37
N ARG A 244 21.65 18.84 -0.17
CA ARG A 244 21.71 20.18 0.43
C ARG A 244 23.13 20.58 0.89
N GLY A 245 23.94 19.62 1.31
CA GLY A 245 25.29 19.88 1.83
C GLY A 245 26.43 19.79 0.81
N GLY A 246 26.12 19.45 -0.44
CA GLY A 246 27.10 19.25 -1.52
C GLY A 246 27.07 20.30 -2.63
N GLY A 247 26.32 21.39 -2.46
CA GLY A 247 26.35 22.58 -3.33
C GLY A 247 27.01 23.74 -2.61
#